data_AF-B6EDA3-F1
#
_entry.id   AF-B6EDA3-F1
#
_cell.length_a   1.000
_cell.length_b   1.000
_cell.length_c   1.000
_cell.angle_alpha   90.00
_cell.angle_beta   90.00
_cell.angle_gamma   90.00
#
_symmetry.space_group_name_H-M   'P 1'
#
loop_
_entity.id
_entity.type
_entity.pdbx_description
1 polymer ?
#
loop_
_entity_poly.entity_id
_entity_poly.type
_entity_poly.pdbx_seq_one_letter_code
_entity_poly.pdbx_strand_id
1 'polypeptide(L)'
;EGLSVAKKKQRETLLQAKVVGTSCDVCKPEDVKKLVNFAVGELGSIDIWINNAGTNKGFRPLVNFSDEDITQIVSTNLVGSLLCTREAMDVMQYQEKGGHVFNMDGAGSGGSSTPLTAVYGSTKCG
;
A
#
# COMPACT_ATOMS: atom_id res chain seq x y z
N GLU A 1 -4.07 -21.33 -26.26
CA GLU A 1 -5.55 -21.23 -26.27
C GLU A 1 -6.16 -21.02 -24.87
N GLY A 2 -5.76 -21.79 -23.84
CA GLY A 2 -6.27 -21.61 -22.46
C GLY A 2 -6.08 -20.21 -21.83
N LEU A 3 -4.94 -19.55 -22.11
CA LEU A 3 -4.67 -18.18 -21.61
C LEU A 3 -5.60 -17.11 -22.22
N SER A 4 -6.08 -17.34 -23.44
CA SER A 4 -6.97 -16.42 -24.17
C SER A 4 -8.40 -16.50 -23.63
N VAL A 5 -8.88 -17.73 -23.38
CA VAL A 5 -10.19 -18.00 -22.78
C VAL A 5 -10.25 -17.49 -21.34
N ALA A 6 -9.19 -17.70 -20.55
CA ALA A 6 -9.08 -17.15 -19.20
C ALA A 6 -9.13 -15.62 -19.19
N LYS A 7 -8.40 -14.95 -20.10
CA LYS A 7 -8.41 -13.49 -20.24
C LYS A 7 -9.79 -12.93 -20.62
N LYS A 8 -10.53 -13.61 -21.50
CA LYS A 8 -11.86 -13.17 -21.94
C LYS A 8 -12.89 -13.32 -20.81
N LYS A 9 -12.90 -14.48 -20.13
CA LYS A 9 -13.78 -14.75 -18.99
C LYS A 9 -13.50 -13.80 -17.81
N GLN A 10 -12.23 -13.52 -17.50
CA GLN A 10 -11.85 -12.51 -16.51
C GLN A 10 -12.32 -11.10 -16.90
N ARG A 11 -12.18 -10.70 -18.17
CA ARG A 11 -12.65 -9.40 -18.65
C ARG A 11 -14.15 -9.22 -18.50
N GLU A 12 -14.94 -10.23 -18.84
CA GLU A 12 -16.40 -10.20 -18.70
C GLU A 12 -16.83 -10.14 -17.22
N THR A 13 -16.16 -10.87 -16.32
CA THR A 13 -16.43 -10.81 -14.87
C THR A 13 -16.04 -9.45 -14.25
N LEU A 14 -14.95 -8.83 -14.70
CA LEU A 14 -14.51 -7.53 -14.19
C LEU A 14 -15.45 -6.38 -14.56
N LEU A 15 -16.21 -6.50 -15.65
CA LEU A 15 -17.22 -5.49 -16.03
C LEU A 15 -18.40 -5.42 -15.05
N GLN A 16 -18.57 -6.41 -14.17
CA GLN A 16 -19.61 -6.44 -13.13
C GLN A 16 -19.06 -6.28 -11.71
N ALA A 17 -17.76 -6.00 -11.54
CA ALA A 17 -17.17 -5.84 -10.22
C ALA A 17 -17.68 -4.55 -9.55
N LYS A 18 -18.09 -4.64 -8.28
CA LYS A 18 -18.39 -3.46 -7.47
C LYS A 18 -17.07 -2.73 -7.16
N VAL A 19 -16.99 -1.47 -7.56
CA VAL A 19 -15.84 -0.60 -7.28
C VAL A 19 -16.32 0.57 -6.45
N VAL A 20 -15.67 0.78 -5.30
CA VAL A 20 -15.93 1.87 -4.37
C VAL A 20 -14.61 2.52 -3.97
N GLY A 21 -14.66 3.78 -3.52
CA GLY A 21 -13.47 4.49 -3.10
C GLY A 21 -13.78 5.62 -2.13
N THR A 22 -12.83 5.86 -1.22
CA THR A 22 -12.81 7.00 -0.32
C THR A 22 -11.40 7.59 -0.28
N SER A 23 -11.28 8.88 0.04
CA SER A 23 -9.98 9.49 0.29
C SER A 23 -9.37 8.92 1.58
N CYS A 24 -8.07 8.71 1.57
CA CYS A 24 -7.29 8.26 2.72
C CYS A 24 -5.87 8.82 2.63
N ASP A 25 -5.44 9.56 3.64
CA ASP A 25 -4.04 9.85 3.87
C ASP A 25 -3.45 8.76 4.77
N VAL A 26 -2.60 7.90 4.22
CA VAL A 26 -2.00 6.77 4.97
C VAL A 26 -1.09 7.23 6.12
N CYS A 27 -0.70 8.50 6.15
CA CYS A 27 0.07 9.07 7.25
C CYS A 27 -0.79 9.34 8.50
N LYS A 28 -2.13 9.24 8.37
CA LYS A 28 -3.10 9.56 9.43
C LYS A 28 -3.82 8.30 9.90
N PRO A 29 -3.59 7.82 11.14
CA PRO A 29 -4.21 6.61 11.66
C PRO A 29 -5.75 6.60 11.55
N GLU A 30 -6.38 7.75 11.79
CA GLU A 30 -7.83 7.93 11.70
C GLU A 30 -8.37 7.76 10.29
N ASP A 31 -7.63 8.15 9.25
CA ASP A 31 -8.05 7.99 7.86
C ASP A 31 -7.88 6.54 7.40
N VAL A 32 -6.82 5.86 7.84
CA VAL A 32 -6.64 4.42 7.61
C VAL A 32 -7.79 3.62 8.23
N LYS A 33 -8.17 3.93 9.48
CA LYS A 33 -9.29 3.28 10.15
C LYS A 33 -10.61 3.52 9.42
N LYS A 34 -10.85 4.75 8.94
CA LYS A 34 -12.02 5.06 8.10
C LYS A 34 -12.01 4.24 6.81
N LEU A 35 -10.86 4.10 6.14
CA LEU A 35 -10.74 3.31 4.92
C LEU A 35 -11.08 1.83 5.14
N VAL A 36 -10.58 1.23 6.23
CA VAL A 36 -10.88 -0.16 6.59
C VAL A 36 -12.36 -0.34 6.89
N ASN A 37 -12.96 0.52 7.72
CA ASN A 37 -14.39 0.47 8.01
C ASN A 37 -15.26 0.67 6.76
N PHE A 38 -14.86 1.58 5.87
CA PHE A 38 -15.51 1.80 4.59
C PHE A 38 -15.45 0.56 3.70
N ALA A 39 -14.29 -0.07 3.59
CA ALA A 39 -14.11 -1.28 2.79
C ALA A 39 -14.98 -2.43 3.32
N VAL A 40 -14.99 -2.68 4.63
CA VAL A 40 -15.86 -3.70 5.25
C VAL A 40 -17.33 -3.37 5.06
N GLY A 41 -17.74 -2.11 5.23
CA GLY A 41 -19.13 -1.69 5.04
C GLY A 41 -19.63 -1.86 3.61
N GLU A 42 -18.78 -1.58 2.61
CA GLU A 42 -19.15 -1.65 1.20
C GLU A 42 -18.97 -3.03 0.57
N LEU A 43 -17.96 -3.79 1.00
CA LEU A 43 -17.53 -5.03 0.37
C LEU A 43 -17.73 -6.28 1.26
N GLY A 44 -18.00 -6.09 2.55
CA GLY A 44 -18.29 -7.15 3.52
C GLY A 44 -17.05 -7.76 4.19
N SER A 45 -15.95 -7.92 3.46
CA SER A 45 -14.68 -8.47 3.97
C SER A 45 -13.47 -7.80 3.31
N ILE A 46 -12.29 -8.02 3.90
CA ILE A 46 -11.00 -7.64 3.31
C ILE A 46 -10.17 -8.91 3.15
N ASP A 47 -10.19 -9.50 1.95
CA ASP A 47 -9.40 -10.71 1.65
C ASP A 47 -7.96 -10.36 1.24
N ILE A 48 -7.80 -9.23 0.55
CA ILE A 48 -6.52 -8.74 0.03
C ILE A 48 -6.39 -7.26 0.38
N TRP A 49 -5.28 -6.91 1.04
CA TRP A 49 -4.89 -5.54 1.31
C TRP A 49 -3.56 -5.24 0.65
N ILE A 50 -3.45 -4.09 -0.03
CA ILE A 50 -2.24 -3.70 -0.77
C ILE A 50 -1.76 -2.34 -0.26
N ASN A 51 -0.61 -2.33 0.40
CA ASN A 51 0.09 -1.10 0.79
C ASN A 51 0.87 -0.55 -0.40
N ASN A 52 0.15 0.18 -1.26
CA ASN A 52 0.70 0.77 -2.49
C ASN A 52 1.12 2.24 -2.36
N ALA A 53 0.51 3.01 -1.45
CA ALA A 53 0.83 4.43 -1.30
C ALA A 53 2.34 4.63 -1.04
N GLY A 54 2.97 5.55 -1.78
CA GLY A 54 4.40 5.81 -1.66
C GLY A 54 4.86 7.08 -2.37
N THR A 55 5.96 7.67 -1.90
CA THR A 55 6.57 8.89 -2.46
C THR A 55 8.10 8.87 -2.32
N ASN A 56 8.80 9.57 -3.22
CA ASN A 56 10.27 9.66 -3.25
C ASN A 56 10.78 11.12 -3.22
N LYS A 57 9.92 12.14 -3.32
CA LYS A 57 10.27 13.58 -3.34
C LYS A 57 11.45 14.00 -4.25
N GLY A 58 11.76 13.23 -5.30
CA GLY A 58 12.74 13.56 -6.33
C GLY A 58 14.08 12.82 -6.24
N PHE A 59 15.07 13.29 -7.00
CA PHE A 59 16.40 12.67 -7.14
C PHE A 59 17.49 13.68 -6.81
N ARG A 60 18.16 13.54 -5.66
CA ARG A 60 19.24 14.45 -5.23
C ARG A 60 20.13 13.81 -4.15
N PRO A 61 21.37 14.27 -3.96
CA PRO A 61 22.19 13.81 -2.84
C PRO A 61 21.46 13.91 -1.51
N LEU A 62 21.67 12.95 -0.59
CA LEU A 62 20.98 12.89 0.71
C LEU A 62 21.06 14.22 1.48
N VAL A 63 22.24 14.86 1.45
CA VAL A 63 22.52 16.14 2.11
C VAL A 63 21.66 17.31 1.63
N ASN A 64 20.93 17.16 0.50
CA ASN A 64 20.06 18.18 -0.07
C ASN A 64 18.57 17.89 0.14
N PHE A 65 18.21 16.79 0.82
CA PHE A 65 16.83 16.58 1.26
C PHE A 65 16.55 17.43 2.50
N SER A 66 15.38 18.07 2.54
CA SER A 66 14.93 18.74 3.76
C SER A 66 14.37 17.75 4.77
N ASP A 67 14.27 18.17 6.03
CA ASP A 67 13.67 17.36 7.09
C ASP A 67 12.20 17.03 6.78
N GLU A 68 11.47 17.93 6.12
CA GLU A 68 10.10 17.71 5.68
C GLU A 68 10.03 16.67 4.56
N ASP A 69 10.95 16.71 3.59
CA ASP A 69 11.00 15.68 2.55
C ASP A 69 11.27 14.30 3.17
N ILE A 70 12.22 14.22 4.10
CA ILE A 70 12.56 12.97 4.81
C ILE A 70 11.35 12.47 5.59
N THR A 71 10.75 13.35 6.40
CA THR A 71 9.60 13.02 7.24
C THR A 71 8.44 12.54 6.39
N GLN A 72 8.15 13.20 5.27
CA GLN A 72 7.04 12.81 4.39
C GLN A 72 7.29 11.44 3.73
N ILE A 73 8.50 11.18 3.22
CA ILE A 73 8.83 9.87 2.62
C ILE A 73 8.68 8.75 3.66
N VAL A 74 9.25 8.93 4.85
CA VAL A 74 9.17 7.96 5.95
C VAL A 74 7.72 7.75 6.42
N SER A 75 6.97 8.84 6.59
CA SER A 75 5.58 8.79 7.05
C SER A 75 4.69 8.06 6.07
N THR A 76 4.85 8.27 4.76
CA THR A 76 4.03 7.61 3.74
C THR A 76 4.47 6.17 3.51
N ASN A 77 5.75 5.92 3.27
CA ASN A 77 6.23 4.63 2.74
C ASN A 77 6.36 3.56 3.82
N LEU A 78 6.77 3.95 5.03
CA LEU A 78 7.08 3.03 6.13
C LEU A 78 6.03 3.10 7.23
N VAL A 79 5.84 4.27 7.85
CA VAL A 79 4.86 4.39 8.94
C VAL A 79 3.44 4.12 8.44
N GLY A 80 3.07 4.69 7.29
CA GLY A 80 1.76 4.50 6.70
C GLY A 80 1.47 3.05 6.30
N SER A 81 2.46 2.32 5.77
CA SER A 81 2.28 0.90 5.44
C SER A 81 2.12 0.04 6.71
N LEU A 82 2.80 0.37 7.81
CA LEU A 82 2.61 -0.28 9.11
C LEU A 82 1.22 0.01 9.70
N LEU A 83 0.76 1.26 9.65
CA LEU A 83 -0.57 1.64 10.10
C LEU A 83 -1.65 0.87 9.32
N CYS A 84 -1.57 0.90 7.98
CA CYS A 84 -2.48 0.17 7.12
C CYS A 84 -2.46 -1.35 7.37
N THR A 85 -1.27 -1.93 7.54
CA THR A 85 -1.13 -3.36 7.87
C THR A 85 -1.82 -3.69 9.19
N ARG A 86 -1.60 -2.88 10.24
CA ARG A 86 -2.22 -3.09 11.54
C ARG A 86 -3.74 -3.10 11.46
N GLU A 87 -4.34 -2.08 10.83
CA GLU A 87 -5.80 -1.96 10.75
C GLU A 87 -6.40 -3.05 9.84
N ALA A 88 -5.73 -3.44 8.75
CA ALA A 88 -6.18 -4.55 7.91
C ALA A 88 -6.13 -5.89 8.66
N MET A 89 -5.05 -6.16 9.39
CA MET A 89 -4.91 -7.37 10.20
C MET A 89 -5.94 -7.44 11.33
N ASP A 90 -6.30 -6.29 11.92
CA ASP A 90 -7.32 -6.22 12.97
C ASP A 90 -8.68 -6.70 12.49
N VAL A 91 -9.04 -6.45 11.23
CA VAL A 91 -10.24 -7.01 10.60
C VAL A 91 -10.03 -8.47 10.21
N MET A 92 -8.94 -8.77 9.52
CA MET A 92 -8.68 -10.10 8.95
C MET A 92 -8.63 -11.21 10.00
N GLN A 93 -8.15 -10.94 11.22
CA GLN A 93 -8.05 -11.95 12.29
C GLN A 93 -9.42 -12.51 12.74
N TYR A 94 -10.51 -11.79 12.51
CA TYR A 94 -11.86 -12.22 12.84
C TYR A 94 -12.60 -12.88 11.66
N GLN A 95 -11.98 -12.91 10.47
CA GLN A 95 -12.54 -13.58 9.29
C GLN A 95 -12.14 -15.05 9.31
N GLU A 96 -13.07 -15.96 9.01
CA GLU A 96 -12.81 -17.42 8.99
C GLU A 96 -11.64 -17.81 8.06
N LYS A 97 -11.49 -17.10 6.93
CA LYS A 97 -10.45 -17.36 5.93
C LYS A 97 -9.16 -16.57 6.16
N GLY A 98 -9.12 -15.65 7.13
CA GLY A 98 -8.05 -14.67 7.26
C GLY A 98 -7.99 -13.71 6.07
N GLY A 99 -6.78 -13.29 5.70
CA GLY A 99 -6.52 -12.44 4.54
C GLY A 99 -5.02 -12.30 4.26
N HIS A 100 -4.68 -11.58 3.19
CA HIS A 100 -3.29 -11.37 2.76
C HIS A 100 -2.96 -9.87 2.62
N VAL A 101 -1.83 -9.47 3.21
CA VAL A 101 -1.27 -8.12 3.06
C VAL A 101 -0.09 -8.16 2.10
N PHE A 102 -0.11 -7.28 1.10
CA PHE A 102 0.97 -7.10 0.13
C PHE A 102 1.60 -5.73 0.32
N ASN A 103 2.91 -5.70 0.57
CA ASN A 103 3.70 -4.48 0.63
C ASN A 103 4.42 -4.27 -0.70
N MET A 104 4.33 -3.06 -1.25
CA MET A 104 4.99 -2.75 -2.51
C MET A 104 6.49 -2.59 -2.33
N ASP A 105 7.21 -3.47 -3.02
CA ASP A 105 8.66 -3.46 -3.15
C ASP A 105 9.16 -2.17 -3.86
N GLY A 106 10.45 -1.89 -3.77
CA GLY A 106 11.07 -0.77 -4.45
C GLY A 106 12.59 -0.78 -4.38
N ALA A 107 13.23 0.07 -5.18
CA ALA A 107 14.68 0.23 -5.17
C ALA A 107 15.18 0.47 -3.73
N GLY A 108 16.12 -0.37 -3.27
CA GLY A 108 16.66 -0.34 -1.92
C GLY A 108 16.23 -1.53 -1.05
N SER A 109 15.16 -2.25 -1.40
CA SER A 109 14.64 -3.38 -0.61
C SER A 109 15.62 -4.53 -0.42
N GLY A 110 16.44 -4.81 -1.43
CA GLY A 110 17.51 -5.82 -1.35
C GLY A 110 18.78 -5.35 -0.62
N GLY A 111 18.76 -4.20 0.06
CA GLY A 111 19.94 -3.62 0.71
C GLY A 111 20.94 -2.95 -0.25
N SER A 112 20.58 -2.82 -1.52
CA SER A 112 21.42 -2.15 -2.53
C SER A 112 21.54 -0.65 -2.26
N SER A 113 22.69 -0.08 -2.62
CA SER A 113 22.88 1.37 -2.62
C SER A 113 21.86 2.06 -3.53
N THR A 114 21.27 3.15 -3.05
CA THR A 114 20.28 3.97 -3.78
C THR A 114 20.75 5.42 -3.89
N PRO A 115 21.78 5.71 -4.73
CA PRO A 115 22.22 7.07 -4.95
C PRO A 115 21.04 7.94 -5.41
N LEU A 116 21.01 9.18 -4.91
CA LEU A 116 19.98 10.18 -5.21
C LEU A 116 18.56 9.89 -4.69
N THR A 117 18.27 8.68 -4.21
CA THR A 117 16.98 8.29 -3.63
C THR A 117 17.14 7.61 -2.27
N ALA A 118 18.21 7.95 -1.55
CA ALA A 118 18.62 7.26 -0.32
C ALA A 118 17.50 7.15 0.71
N VAL A 119 16.72 8.21 0.93
CA VAL A 119 15.59 8.20 1.88
C VAL A 119 14.53 7.16 1.45
N TYR A 120 14.10 7.20 0.18
CA TYR A 120 13.15 6.23 -0.36
C TYR A 120 13.72 4.80 -0.26
N GLY A 121 14.98 4.60 -0.65
CA GLY A 121 15.63 3.31 -0.58
C GLY A 121 15.68 2.74 0.83
N SER A 122 15.98 3.58 1.83
CA SER A 122 15.90 3.21 3.24
C SER A 122 14.49 2.78 3.63
N THR A 123 13.45 3.51 3.22
CA THR A 123 12.05 3.13 3.52
C THR A 123 11.57 1.85 2.82
N LYS A 124 12.24 1.39 1.77
CA LYS A 124 11.91 0.13 1.08
C LYS A 124 12.69 -1.07 1.61
N CYS A 125 13.79 -0.82 2.33
CA CYS A 125 14.55 -1.85 3.03
C CYS A 125 13.98 -2.18 4.41
N GLY A 126 13.35 -1.20 5.08
CA GLY A 126 12.66 -1.39 6.37
C GLY A 126 11.30 -2.05 6.20
#